data_AF-A0A3Q4MZ03-F1
#
_entry.id   AF-A0A3Q4MZ03-F1
#
_cell.length_a   1.000
_cell.length_b   1.000
_cell.length_c   1.000
_cell.angle_alpha   90.00
_cell.angle_beta   90.00
_cell.angle_gamma   90.00
#
_symmetry.space_group_name_H-M   'P 1'
#
loop_
_entity.id
_entity.type
_entity.pdbx_description
1 polymer ?
#
loop_
_entity_poly.entity_id
_entity_poly.type
_entity_poly.pdbx_seq_one_letter_code
_entity_poly.pdbx_strand_id
1 'polypeptide(L)' 'MKALLFAVTVCDGTKNFLSTTGNSEIMYNLMKTRYNNCDIVMGNLEITMMDHTRDFSFLEVRLQTLRTTNQERV' A
#
# COMPACT_ATOMS: atom_id res chain seq x y z
N MET A 1 -14.68 -27.42 5.07
CA MET A 1 -14.93 -26.00 5.37
C MET A 1 -13.58 -25.32 5.64
N LYS A 2 -12.92 -24.79 4.62
CA LYS A 2 -11.74 -23.92 4.82
C LYS A 2 -12.27 -22.50 4.84
N ALA A 3 -12.39 -21.90 6.02
CA ALA A 3 -12.61 -20.47 6.12
C ALA A 3 -11.37 -19.80 5.49
N LEU A 4 -11.57 -19.15 4.35
CA LEU A 4 -10.56 -18.31 3.74
C LEU A 4 -10.41 -17.08 4.65
N LEU A 5 -9.59 -17.20 5.70
CA LEU A 5 -9.12 -16.05 6.47
C LEU A 5 -8.14 -15.30 5.57
N PHE A 6 -8.66 -14.40 4.73
CA PHE A 6 -7.83 -13.41 4.07
C PHE A 6 -7.16 -12.58 5.17
N ALA A 7 -5.85 -12.75 5.34
CA ALA A 7 -5.08 -11.98 6.31
C ALA A 7 -4.97 -10.54 5.80
N VAL A 8 -5.82 -9.66 6.32
CA VAL A 8 -5.79 -8.22 6.05
C VAL A 8 -4.54 -7.62 6.68
N THR A 9 -3.72 -6.97 5.87
CA THR A 9 -2.51 -6.28 6.33
C THR A 9 -2.84 -4.83 6.67
N VAL A 10 -2.58 -4.45 7.92
CA VAL A 10 -2.85 -3.12 8.44
C VAL A 10 -1.53 -2.38 8.68
N CYS A 11 -1.45 -1.11 8.28
CA CYS A 11 -0.27 -0.28 8.49
C CYS A 11 -0.66 1.06 9.11
N ASP A 12 0.27 1.65 9.86
CA ASP A 12 0.05 2.97 10.44
C ASP A 12 0.11 4.08 9.38
N GLY A 13 -0.77 5.07 9.53
CA GLY A 13 -0.74 6.32 8.79
C GLY A 13 0.24 7.34 9.38
N THR A 14 0.25 8.54 8.80
CA THR A 14 1.10 9.66 9.26
C THR A 14 0.25 10.88 9.68
N LYS A 15 0.89 11.85 10.35
CA LYS A 15 0.31 13.14 10.78
C LYS A 15 1.33 14.28 10.60
N ASN A 16 2.02 14.27 9.47
CA ASN A 16 3.15 15.16 9.18
C ASN A 16 2.73 16.41 8.40
N PHE A 17 1.49 16.46 7.86
CA PHE A 17 1.01 17.55 7.02
C PHE A 17 1.98 17.81 5.84
N LEU A 18 2.65 18.97 5.81
CA LEU A 18 3.65 19.34 4.80
C LEU A 18 5.10 19.21 5.30
N SER A 19 5.31 18.71 6.52
CA SER A 19 6.65 18.45 7.05
C SER A 19 7.26 17.22 6.38
N THR A 20 8.52 17.34 5.93
CA THR A 20 9.16 16.28 5.14
C THR A 20 10.51 15.84 5.68
N THR A 21 10.76 14.54 5.60
CA THR A 21 12.05 13.95 5.96
C THR A 21 12.95 13.85 4.75
N GLY A 22 14.01 14.66 4.71
CA GLY A 22 15.02 14.61 3.67
C GLY A 22 14.53 15.12 2.30
N ASN A 23 14.98 14.47 1.24
CA ASN A 23 14.62 14.81 -0.14
C ASN A 23 13.49 13.92 -0.68
N SER A 24 13.04 14.19 -1.92
CA SER A 24 11.94 13.45 -2.56
C SER A 24 12.21 11.93 -2.69
N GLU A 25 13.46 11.53 -2.91
CA GLU A 25 13.83 10.11 -2.99
C GLU A 25 13.70 9.39 -1.65
N ILE A 26 14.18 10.02 -0.58
CA ILE A 26 14.03 9.51 0.80
C ILE A 26 12.55 9.42 1.15
N MET A 27 11.77 10.45 0.84
CA MET A 27 10.33 10.47 1.10
C MET A 27 9.60 9.33 0.35
N TYR A 28 9.91 9.14 -0.94
CA TYR A 28 9.37 8.04 -1.73
C TYR A 28 9.69 6.67 -1.12
N ASN A 29 10.95 6.43 -0.75
CA ASN A 29 11.38 5.15 -0.19
C ASN A 29 10.73 4.87 1.18
N LEU A 30 10.56 5.89 2.02
CA LEU A 30 9.85 5.78 3.29
C LEU A 30 8.37 5.43 3.08
N MET A 31 7.73 6.11 2.14
CA MET A 31 6.33 5.87 1.80
C MET A 31 6.12 4.46 1.24
N LYS A 32 6.97 4.05 0.29
CA LYS A 32 6.94 2.70 -0.30
C LYS A 32 7.15 1.63 0.77
N THR A 33 8.13 1.80 1.65
CA THR A 33 8.38 0.84 2.73
C THR A 33 7.18 0.72 3.68
N ARG A 34 6.52 1.84 4.00
CA ARG A 34 5.39 1.86 4.93
C ARG A 34 4.12 1.23 4.35
N TYR A 35 3.81 1.50 3.08
CA TYR A 35 2.50 1.14 2.51
C TYR A 35 2.56 -0.02 1.51
N ASN A 36 3.74 -0.55 1.18
CA ASN A 36 3.83 -1.73 0.33
C ASN A 36 3.15 -2.93 0.98
N ASN A 37 2.25 -3.57 0.23
CA ASN A 37 1.37 -4.66 0.70
C ASN A 37 0.41 -4.24 1.83
N CYS A 38 0.09 -2.96 1.97
CA CYS A 38 -0.88 -2.49 2.93
C CYS A 38 -2.30 -2.58 2.38
N ASP A 39 -3.21 -3.23 3.10
CA ASP A 39 -4.62 -3.32 2.72
C ASP A 39 -5.45 -2.23 3.42
N ILE A 40 -5.10 -1.89 4.67
CA ILE A 40 -5.77 -0.84 5.46
C ILE A 40 -4.74 0.07 6.11
N VAL A 41 -4.87 1.39 5.87
CA VAL A 41 -4.09 2.41 6.56
C VAL A 41 -4.86 2.93 7.77
N MET A 42 -4.31 2.76 8.96
CA MET A 42 -4.85 3.31 10.21
C MET A 42 -4.31 4.72 10.43
N GLY A 43 -5.11 5.72 10.09
CA GLY A 43 -4.72 7.14 10.16
C GLY A 43 -4.83 7.80 8.79
N ASN A 44 -3.91 8.72 8.48
CA ASN A 44 -3.90 9.41 7.19
C ASN A 44 -2.86 8.79 6.24
N LEU A 45 -3.24 8.66 4.98
CA LEU A 45 -2.31 8.48 3.87
C LEU A 45 -1.89 9.87 3.37
N GLU A 46 -0.68 10.30 3.70
CA GLU A 46 -0.15 11.61 3.28
C GLU A 46 0.84 11.42 2.12
N ILE A 47 0.52 11.96 0.95
CA ILE A 47 1.37 11.91 -0.25
C ILE A 47 1.89 13.32 -0.53
N THR A 48 3.13 13.61 -0.15
CA THR A 48 3.72 14.96 -0.24
C THR A 48 5.15 14.91 -0.77
N MET A 49 5.62 16.02 -1.37
CA MET A 49 6.99 16.19 -1.88
C MET A 49 7.46 15.06 -2.82
N MET A 50 6.56 14.55 -3.65
CA MET A 50 6.82 13.48 -4.61
C MET A 50 7.24 14.02 -5.98
N ASP A 51 8.17 13.32 -6.62
CA ASP A 51 8.50 13.56 -8.01
C ASP A 51 7.49 12.87 -8.95
N HIS A 52 7.22 13.50 -10.10
CA HIS A 52 6.22 13.09 -11.09
C HIS A 52 6.55 11.78 -11.81
N THR A 53 7.78 11.30 -11.70
CA THR A 53 8.27 10.06 -12.33
C THR A 53 8.16 8.82 -11.44
N ARG A 54 7.70 8.98 -10.19
CA ARG A 54 7.68 7.90 -9.20
C ARG A 54 6.53 6.92 -9.44
N ASP A 55 6.81 5.64 -9.23
CA ASP A 55 5.82 4.57 -9.32
C ASP A 55 5.10 4.36 -7.97
N PHE A 56 3.79 4.59 -7.96
CA PHE A 56 2.89 4.43 -6.82
C PHE A 56 2.07 3.13 -6.85
N SER A 57 2.40 2.17 -7.72
CA SER A 57 1.73 0.87 -7.80
C SER A 57 1.62 0.13 -6.47
N PHE A 58 2.53 0.39 -5.53
CA PHE A 58 2.48 -0.17 -4.17
C PHE A 58 1.29 0.31 -3.32
N LEU A 59 0.59 1.37 -3.73
CA LEU A 59 -0.66 1.86 -3.11
C LEU A 59 -1.91 1.23 -3.69
N GLU A 60 -1.80 0.46 -4.77
CA GLU A 60 -2.94 -0.22 -5.34
C GLU A 60 -3.51 -1.20 -4.31
N VAL A 61 -4.79 -1.04 -4.01
CA VAL A 61 -5.50 -1.95 -3.10
C VAL A 61 -5.48 -3.33 -3.73
N ARG A 62 -4.86 -4.28 -3.04
CA ARG A 62 -4.98 -5.69 -3.39
C ARG A 62 -6.38 -6.15 -3.04
N LEU A 63 -7.33 -5.90 -3.93
CA LEU A 63 -8.47 -6.77 -4.01
C LEU A 63 -7.90 -8.15 -4.35
N GLN A 64 -7.79 -9.02 -3.36
CA GLN A 64 -7.92 -10.46 -3.56
C GLN A 64 -9.35 -10.74 -4.05
N THR A 65 -9.74 -10.10 -5.15
CA THR A 65 -10.69 -10.68 -6.07
C THR A 65 -10.13 -12.04 -6.33
N LEU A 66 -10.80 -13.07 -5.84
CA LEU A 66 -11.06 -14.31 -6.55
C LEU A 66 -10.28 -14.42 -7.89
N ARG A 67 -8.95 -14.44 -7.86
CA ARG A 67 -8.11 -15.09 -8.86
C ARG A 67 -8.26 -16.55 -8.53
N THR A 68 -9.48 -16.98 -8.82
CA THR A 68 -9.92 -18.30 -9.13
C THR A 68 -8.74 -19.28 -9.10
N THR A 69 -8.77 -20.13 -8.09
CA THR A 69 -8.45 -21.56 -8.24
C THR A 69 -9.34 -22.26 -9.29
N ASN A 70 -9.78 -21.52 -10.32
CA ASN A 70 -10.43 -21.98 -11.54
C ASN A 70 -9.58 -21.45 -12.71
N GLN A 71 -8.28 -21.75 -12.71
CA GLN A 71 -7.71 -22.26 -13.96
C GLN A 71 -8.39 -23.62 -14.13
N GLU A 72 -9.28 -23.67 -15.11
CA GLU A 72 -10.30 -24.67 -15.31
C GLU A 72 -9.74 -26.10 -15.26
N ARG A 73 -10.34 -26.91 -14.39
CA ARG A 73 -10.62 -28.31 -14.74
C ARG A 73 -11.63 -28.27 -15.90
N VAL A 74 -11.12 -28.26 -17.12
CA VAL A 74 -11.69 -28.91 -18.31
C VAL A 74 -10.54 -29.64 -18.99
#